data_AF-A0A0R2ZPV2-F1
#
_entry.id   AF-A0A0R2ZPV2-F1
#
_cell.length_a   1.000
_cell.length_b   1.000
_cell.length_c   1.000
_cell.angle_alpha   90.00
_cell.angle_beta   90.00
_cell.angle_gamma   90.00
#
_symmetry.space_group_name_H-M   'P 1'
#
loop_
_entity.id
_entity.type
_entity.pdbx_description
1 polymer ?
#
loop_
_entity_poly.entity_id
_entity_poly.type
_entity_poly.pdbx_seq_one_letter_code
_entity_poly.pdbx_strand_id
1 'polypeptide(L)' 'MDFYTGYKDRLLSDTKLSRRNLLDTMENNSGSEEDMTLFFDLIVKNRMTEYVFNEHTRVRHMLLKAGLDSGK' A
#
# COMPACT_ATOMS: atom_id res chain seq x y z
N MET A 1 1.37 -15.19 -19.08
CA MET A 1 1.64 -14.51 -17.80
C MET A 1 0.33 -13.97 -17.28
N ASP A 2 -0.14 -14.47 -16.15
CA ASP A 2 -1.38 -13.99 -15.56
C ASP A 2 -1.08 -12.68 -14.82
N PHE A 3 -1.61 -11.57 -15.33
CA PHE A 3 -1.36 -10.21 -14.84
C PHE A 3 -1.70 -10.05 -13.35
N TYR A 4 -2.59 -10.91 -12.84
CA TYR A 4 -3.02 -10.92 -11.44
C TYR A 4 -2.15 -11.79 -10.53
N THR A 5 -1.43 -12.78 -11.08
CA THR A 5 -0.47 -13.58 -10.30
C THR A 5 0.77 -12.74 -10.01
N GLY A 6 0.85 -12.22 -8.78
CA GLY A 6 1.98 -11.42 -8.27
C GLY A 6 1.64 -9.94 -8.02
N TYR A 7 0.49 -9.44 -8.51
CA TYR A 7 0.08 -8.06 -8.22
C TYR A 7 -0.13 -7.82 -6.72
N LYS A 8 -0.71 -8.80 -6.00
CA LYS A 8 -0.85 -8.75 -4.54
C LYS A 8 0.51 -8.66 -3.84
N ASP A 9 1.48 -9.46 -4.27
CA ASP A 9 2.81 -9.51 -3.64
C ASP A 9 3.59 -8.25 -3.92
N ARG A 10 3.43 -7.68 -5.13
CA ARG A 10 3.95 -6.36 -5.48
C ARG A 10 3.34 -5.27 -4.60
N LEU A 11 2.00 -5.21 -4.47
CA LEU A 11 1.35 -4.24 -3.59
C LEU A 11 1.83 -4.37 -2.14
N LEU A 12 1.94 -5.60 -1.64
CA LEU A 12 2.46 -5.85 -0.29
C LEU A 12 3.93 -5.39 -0.14
N SER A 13 4.76 -5.64 -1.15
CA SER A 13 6.14 -5.18 -1.20
C SER A 13 6.23 -3.64 -1.21
N ASP A 14 5.41 -2.99 -2.03
CA ASP A 14 5.36 -1.54 -2.16
C ASP A 14 4.93 -0.88 -0.85
N THR A 15 3.90 -1.41 -0.17
CA THR A 15 3.48 -0.94 1.17
C THR A 15 4.60 -1.10 2.20
N LYS A 16 5.30 -2.25 2.21
CA LYS A 16 6.43 -2.48 3.14
C LYS A 16 7.59 -1.52 2.88
N LEU A 17 7.92 -1.28 1.62
CA LEU A 17 8.96 -0.34 1.21
C LEU A 17 8.59 1.09 1.63
N SER A 18 7.37 1.53 1.33
CA SER A 18 6.90 2.87 1.68
C SER A 18 6.93 3.10 3.19
N ARG A 19 6.55 2.09 3.98
CA ARG A 19 6.60 2.15 5.44
C ARG A 19 8.03 2.24 5.95
N ARG A 20 8.95 1.44 5.39
CA ARG A 20 10.37 1.49 5.78
C ARG A 20 10.95 2.87 5.49
N ASN A 21 10.75 3.39 4.28
CA ASN A 21 11.25 4.70 3.90
C ASN A 21 10.71 5.80 4.83
N LEU A 22 9.43 5.72 5.21
CA LEU A 22 8.85 6.65 6.17
C LEU A 22 9.55 6.57 7.53
N LEU A 23 9.76 5.38 8.08
CA LEU A 23 10.44 5.17 9.36
C LEU A 23 11.89 5.66 9.31
N ASP A 24 12.62 5.33 8.24
CA ASP A 24 14.00 5.76 8.05
C ASP A 24 14.08 7.31 7.99
N THR A 25 13.15 7.98 7.32
CA THR A 25 13.09 9.45 7.30
C THR A 25 12.66 10.03 8.64
N MET A 26 11.82 9.35 9.43
CA MET A 26 11.50 9.79 10.80
C MET A 26 12.71 9.77 11.72
N GLU A 27 13.55 8.74 11.60
CA GLU A 27 14.75 8.57 12.43
C GLU A 27 15.90 9.49 12.02
N ASN A 28 16.04 9.78 10.72
CA ASN A 28 17.16 10.53 10.16
C ASN A 28 16.84 11.99 9.80
N ASN A 29 15.69 12.52 10.23
CA ASN A 29 15.25 13.86 9.84
C ASN A 29 16.22 14.94 10.37
N SER A 30 16.81 15.74 9.49
CA SER A 30 17.71 16.83 9.89
C SER A 30 16.96 18.09 10.37
N GLY A 31 15.63 18.11 10.25
CA GLY A 31 14.78 19.28 10.51
C GLY A 31 14.84 20.36 9.43
N SER A 32 15.46 20.08 8.28
CA SER A 32 15.47 20.98 7.12
C SER A 32 14.09 21.07 6.46
N GLU A 33 13.83 22.14 5.71
CA GLU A 33 12.57 22.32 5.00
C GLU A 33 12.37 21.25 3.90
N GLU A 34 13.47 20.87 3.24
CA GLU A 34 13.52 19.82 2.24
C GLU A 34 13.19 18.45 2.85
N ASP A 35 13.75 18.14 4.02
CA ASP A 35 13.45 16.88 4.73
C ASP A 35 12.02 16.82 5.23
N MET A 36 11.47 17.96 5.70
CA MET A 36 10.05 18.03 6.07
C MET A 36 9.14 17.80 4.87
N THR A 37 9.48 18.37 3.71
CA THR A 37 8.71 18.17 2.46
C THR A 37 8.74 16.70 2.04
N LEU A 38 9.91 16.09 2.04
CA LEU A 38 10.08 14.66 1.74
C LEU A 38 9.29 13.79 2.72
N PHE A 39 9.33 14.12 4.01
CA PHE A 39 8.61 13.39 5.04
C PHE A 39 7.10 13.41 4.82
N PHE A 40 6.50 14.58 4.52
CA PHE A 40 5.07 14.68 4.23
C PHE A 40 4.69 13.88 2.98
N ASP A 41 5.51 13.95 1.93
CA ASP A 41 5.32 13.15 0.72
C ASP A 41 5.32 11.65 1.00
N LEU A 42 6.23 11.19 1.86
CA LEU A 42 6.31 9.79 2.28
C LEU A 42 5.11 9.37 3.14
N ILE A 43 4.58 10.25 4.00
CA ILE A 43 3.35 9.97 4.76
C ILE A 43 2.18 9.74 3.80
N VAL A 44 1.99 10.63 2.83
CA VAL A 44 0.89 10.54 1.87
C VAL A 44 1.03 9.26 1.05
N LYS A 45 2.23 8.96 0.54
CA LYS A 45 2.51 7.72 -0.19
C LYS A 45 2.24 6.49 0.65
N ASN A 46 2.67 6.46 1.92
CA ASN A 46 2.42 5.32 2.80
C ASN A 46 0.92 5.08 2.99
N ARG A 47 0.14 6.12 3.30
CA ARG A 47 -1.32 5.99 3.46
C ARG A 47 -2.01 5.50 2.19
N MET A 48 -1.61 6.03 1.02
CA MET A 48 -2.19 5.62 -0.25
C MET A 48 -1.88 4.16 -0.58
N THR A 49 -0.64 3.72 -0.36
CA THR A 49 -0.27 2.31 -0.60
C THR A 49 -0.99 1.34 0.34
N GLU A 50 -1.15 1.68 1.62
CA GLU A 50 -1.94 0.90 2.58
C GLU A 50 -3.42 0.83 2.15
N TYR A 51 -4.00 1.95 1.72
CA TYR A 51 -5.37 2.00 1.23
C TYR A 51 -5.58 1.11 0.00
N VAL A 52 -4.70 1.19 -1.01
CA VAL A 52 -4.81 0.39 -2.24
C VAL A 52 -4.70 -1.11 -1.94
N PHE A 53 -3.78 -1.52 -1.06
CA PHE A 53 -3.65 -2.92 -0.68
C PHE A 53 -4.91 -3.46 0.02
N ASN A 54 -5.48 -2.67 0.92
CA ASN A 54 -6.71 -3.01 1.63
C ASN A 54 -7.91 -3.12 0.67
N GLU A 55 -8.08 -2.14 -0.22
CA GLU A 55 -9.16 -2.17 -1.22
C GLU A 55 -9.02 -3.35 -2.18
N HIS A 56 -7.81 -3.66 -2.64
CA HIS A 56 -7.57 -4.84 -3.46
C HIS A 56 -8.00 -6.13 -2.74
N THR A 57 -7.69 -6.26 -1.45
CA THR A 57 -8.10 -7.40 -0.62
C THR A 57 -9.62 -7.44 -0.43
N ARG A 58 -10.24 -6.28 -0.16
CA ARG A 58 -11.69 -6.13 0.02
C ARG A 58 -12.46 -6.50 -1.25
N VAL A 59 -12.04 -6.01 -2.41
CA VAL A 59 -12.65 -6.31 -3.71
C VAL A 59 -12.55 -7.81 -4.01
N ARG A 60 -11.39 -8.44 -3.79
CA ARG A 60 -11.25 -9.90 -3.97
C ARG A 60 -12.19 -10.68 -3.06
N HIS A 61 -12.35 -10.27 -1.80
CA HIS A 61 -13.29 -10.90 -0.89
C HIS A 61 -14.74 -10.75 -1.35
N MET A 62 -15.13 -9.55 -1.78
CA MET A 62 -16.48 -9.31 -2.32
C MET A 62 -16.76 -10.11 -3.59
N LEU A 63 -15.78 -10.25 -4.50
CA LEU A 63 -15.93 -11.08 -5.71
C LEU A 63 -16.13 -12.56 -5.36
N LEU A 64 -15.36 -13.09 -4.41
CA LEU A 64 -15.53 -14.46 -3.93
C LEU A 64 -16.92 -14.65 -3.30
N LYS A 65 -17.34 -13.71 -2.45
CA LYS A 65 -18.66 -13.74 -1.83
C LYS A 65 -19.79 -13.70 -2.87
N ALA A 66 -19.72 -12.78 -3.82
CA ALA A 66 -20.71 -12.65 -4.88
C ALA A 66 -20.80 -13.92 -5.75
N GLY A 67 -19.67 -14.56 -6.05
CA GLY A 67 -19.65 -15.83 -6.77
C GLY A 67 -20.35 -16.95 -5.98
N LEU A 68 -20.07 -17.06 -4.68
CA LEU A 68 -20.75 -18.03 -3.80
C LEU A 68 -22.25 -17.75 -3.65
N ASP A 69 -22.64 -16.48 -3.55
CA ASP A 69 -24.03 -16.06 -3.43
C ASP A 69 -24.80 -16.28 -4.74
N SER A 70 -24.16 -16.15 -5.91
CA SER A 70 -24.77 -16.41 -7.24
C SER A 70 -24.99 -17.88 -7.58
N GLY A 71 -24.34 -18.79 -6.84
CA GLY A 71 -24.48 -20.24 -7.01
C GLY A 71 -25.62 -20.87 -6.20
N LYS A 72 -26.36 -20.06 -5.44
CA LYS A 72 -27.59 -20.44 -4.73
C LYS A 72 -28.81 -19.97 -5.50
#